data_AF-A0A518WDF9-F1
#
_entry.id   AF-A0A518WDF9-F1
#
_cell.length_a   1.000
_cell.length_b   1.000
_cell.length_c   1.000
_cell.angle_alpha   90.00
_cell.angle_beta   90.00
_cell.angle_gamma   90.00
#
_symmetry.space_group_name_H-M   'P 1'
#
loop_
_entity.id
_entity.type
_entity.pdbx_description
1 polymer ?
#
loop_
_entity_poly.entity_id
_entity_poly.type
_entity_poly.pdbx_seq_one_letter_code
_entity_poly.pdbx_strand_id
1 'polypeptide(L)'
;MGRFSADLCRCPGDLTIALYDADAALLGSASVHPGSLSWERNRFGLDLLILNSLDLELCFAKVGVQGASRSLLGQMIDALDLHEGEIQFRRAADPDALVRHRVPEALYGKLSELSGDQAAGVDQEAIDNLMVDLRRSETGDAALARQILAWLGTATWPAEAIAGDGQLARRLLAQLDPEVVETVLPSLSEPAEIMGGVVWAAHQSIDAPSVVALGPAIKRILS
;
A
#
# COMPACT_ATOMS: atom_id res chain seq x y z
N MET A 1 -13.55 -11.33 -3.61
CA MET A 1 -12.56 -11.52 -4.69
C MET A 1 -13.13 -12.49 -5.71
N GLY A 2 -13.22 -12.07 -6.98
CA GLY A 2 -13.62 -12.95 -8.08
C GLY A 2 -12.54 -13.98 -8.40
N ARG A 3 -12.93 -15.12 -8.98
CA ARG A 3 -12.00 -16.16 -9.44
C ARG A 3 -12.19 -16.37 -10.93
N PHE A 4 -11.08 -16.39 -11.67
CA PHE A 4 -11.06 -16.83 -13.06
C PHE A 4 -11.10 -18.35 -13.13
N SER A 5 -11.93 -18.90 -14.03
CA SER A 5 -11.95 -20.32 -14.35
C SER A 5 -12.12 -20.45 -15.85
N ALA A 6 -11.11 -21.00 -16.54
CA ALA A 6 -11.08 -21.15 -18.00
C ALA A 6 -11.45 -19.85 -18.73
N ASP A 7 -10.72 -18.77 -18.44
CA ASP A 7 -10.85 -17.45 -19.07
C ASP A 7 -12.20 -16.74 -18.89
N LEU A 8 -13.03 -17.24 -17.96
CA LEU A 8 -14.29 -16.62 -17.58
C LEU A 8 -14.17 -16.01 -16.18
N CYS A 9 -14.37 -14.70 -16.04
CA CYS A 9 -14.61 -14.12 -14.72
C CYS A 9 -15.96 -14.61 -14.19
N ARG A 10 -15.96 -15.16 -12.97
CA ARG A 10 -17.18 -15.53 -12.23
C ARG A 10 -17.48 -14.59 -11.07
N CYS A 11 -16.90 -13.39 -11.13
CA CYS A 11 -17.20 -12.30 -10.24
C CYS A 11 -18.64 -11.80 -10.47
N PRO A 12 -19.39 -11.44 -9.41
CA PRO A 12 -20.41 -10.41 -9.56
C PRO A 12 -19.66 -9.13 -9.91
N GLY A 13 -19.54 -8.82 -11.20
CA GLY A 13 -18.82 -7.63 -11.65
C GLY A 13 -19.59 -6.37 -11.27
N ASP A 14 -18.95 -5.42 -10.58
CA ASP A 14 -19.58 -4.14 -10.23
C ASP A 14 -19.37 -3.09 -11.34
N LEU A 15 -18.17 -3.03 -11.92
CA LEU A 15 -17.83 -2.07 -12.97
C LEU A 15 -17.58 -2.78 -14.31
N THR A 16 -18.30 -2.34 -15.34
CA THR A 16 -18.20 -2.85 -16.71
C THR A 16 -17.80 -1.72 -17.66
N ILE A 17 -16.76 -1.95 -18.46
CA ILE A 17 -16.41 -1.09 -19.60
C ILE A 17 -17.19 -1.59 -20.81
N ALA A 18 -17.81 -0.70 -21.55
CA ALA A 18 -18.45 -1.00 -22.82
C ALA A 18 -17.66 -0.32 -23.95
N LEU A 19 -17.29 -1.11 -24.98
CA LEU A 19 -16.65 -0.62 -26.18
C LEU A 19 -17.70 -0.40 -27.25
N TYR A 20 -17.72 0.81 -27.81
CA TYR A 20 -18.63 1.20 -28.89
C TYR A 20 -17.83 1.55 -30.15
N ASP A 21 -18.42 1.34 -31.32
CA ASP A 21 -17.87 1.86 -32.58
C ASP A 21 -18.24 3.34 -32.80
N ALA A 22 -17.84 3.89 -33.95
CA ALA A 22 -18.08 5.28 -34.32
C ALA A 22 -19.58 5.62 -34.46
N ASP A 23 -20.42 4.61 -34.68
CA ASP A 23 -21.87 4.74 -34.79
C ASP A 23 -22.57 4.48 -33.43
N ALA A 24 -21.79 4.43 -32.35
CA ALA A 24 -22.24 4.11 -30.99
C ALA A 24 -22.88 2.72 -30.85
N ALA A 25 -22.56 1.77 -31.74
CA ALA A 25 -22.99 0.39 -31.59
C ALA A 25 -22.05 -0.37 -30.65
N LEU A 26 -22.63 -1.14 -29.72
CA LEU A 26 -21.87 -1.92 -28.73
C LEU A 26 -21.08 -3.05 -29.42
N LEU A 27 -19.76 -2.94 -29.42
CA LEU A 27 -18.84 -3.96 -29.92
C LEU A 27 -18.61 -5.08 -28.89
N GLY A 28 -18.54 -4.72 -27.61
CA GLY A 28 -18.39 -5.66 -26.49
C GLY A 28 -18.31 -4.97 -25.14
N SER A 29 -18.33 -5.77 -24.07
CA SER A 29 -18.18 -5.33 -22.69
C SER A 29 -17.05 -6.09 -21.99
N ALA A 30 -16.46 -5.48 -20.97
CA ALA A 30 -15.45 -6.11 -20.12
C ALA A 30 -15.73 -5.82 -18.65
N SER A 31 -15.61 -6.83 -17.80
CA SER A 31 -15.56 -6.63 -16.35
C SER A 31 -14.18 -6.14 -15.93
N VAL A 32 -14.16 -5.15 -15.04
CA VAL A 32 -12.91 -4.53 -14.57
C VAL A 32 -12.44 -5.17 -13.28
N HIS A 33 -11.14 -5.49 -13.22
CA HIS A 33 -10.45 -5.99 -12.03
C HIS A 33 -9.15 -5.21 -11.81
N PRO A 34 -8.60 -5.20 -10.58
CA PRO A 34 -7.21 -4.83 -10.39
C PRO A 34 -6.32 -5.68 -11.29
N GLY A 35 -5.42 -5.03 -12.01
CA GLY A 35 -4.46 -5.65 -12.93
C GLY A 35 -5.01 -6.22 -14.22
N SER A 36 -6.34 -6.26 -14.44
CA SER A 36 -6.90 -6.98 -15.59
C SER A 36 -8.29 -6.53 -16.03
N LEU A 37 -8.60 -6.81 -17.30
CA LEU A 37 -9.92 -6.64 -17.91
C LEU A 37 -10.38 -7.99 -18.47
N SER A 38 -11.59 -8.41 -18.13
CA SER A 38 -12.18 -9.64 -18.64
C SER A 38 -13.26 -9.33 -19.66
N TRP A 39 -12.96 -9.47 -20.95
CA TRP A 39 -13.94 -9.25 -22.03
C TRP A 39 -15.01 -10.35 -22.10
N GLU A 40 -16.25 -9.96 -22.37
CA GLU A 40 -17.31 -10.91 -22.65
C GLU A 40 -17.07 -11.63 -24.00
N ARG A 41 -17.03 -12.96 -23.95
CA ARG A 41 -17.17 -13.90 -25.09
C ARG A 41 -16.12 -13.84 -26.20
N ASN A 42 -14.81 -13.91 -25.87
CA ASN A 42 -13.71 -14.20 -26.82
C ASN A 42 -13.72 -13.39 -28.15
N ARG A 43 -14.45 -12.27 -28.24
CA ARG A 43 -14.54 -11.46 -29.46
C ARG A 43 -13.22 -10.74 -29.75
N PHE A 44 -12.54 -10.35 -28.69
CA PHE A 44 -11.17 -9.85 -28.74
C PHE A 44 -10.28 -10.99 -28.27
N GLY A 45 -9.81 -11.81 -29.23
CA GLY A 45 -9.12 -13.07 -28.97
C GLY A 45 -7.75 -12.95 -28.29
N LEU A 46 -7.33 -11.74 -27.92
CA LEU A 46 -6.11 -11.44 -27.21
C LEU A 46 -6.39 -10.23 -26.31
N ASP A 47 -5.92 -10.29 -25.08
CA ASP A 47 -5.98 -9.20 -24.10
C ASP A 47 -5.63 -7.85 -24.74
N LEU A 48 -6.34 -6.79 -24.34
CA LEU A 48 -5.89 -5.44 -24.68
C LEU A 48 -4.42 -5.32 -24.30
N LEU A 49 -3.59 -4.88 -25.24
CA LEU A 49 -2.18 -4.64 -24.95
C LEU A 49 -2.09 -3.44 -23.99
N ILE A 50 -1.84 -3.74 -22.72
CA ILE A 50 -1.68 -2.73 -21.69
C ILE A 50 -0.29 -2.12 -21.90
N LEU A 51 -0.25 -0.93 -22.51
CA LEU A 51 1.00 -0.20 -22.75
C LEU A 51 1.65 0.29 -21.45
N ASN A 52 0.83 0.59 -20.44
CA ASN A 52 1.28 1.05 -19.13
C ASN A 52 0.33 0.53 -18.05
N SER A 53 0.79 -0.46 -17.27
CA SER A 53 0.01 -1.07 -16.18
C SER A 53 -0.29 -0.08 -15.07
N LEU A 54 0.65 0.81 -14.73
CA LEU A 54 0.45 1.83 -13.71
C LEU A 54 -0.66 2.82 -14.09
N ASP A 55 -0.65 3.34 -15.31
CA ASP A 55 -1.69 4.27 -15.76
C ASP A 55 -3.07 3.60 -15.76
N LEU A 56 -3.14 2.30 -16.06
CA LEU A 56 -4.36 1.52 -15.99
C LEU A 56 -4.86 1.39 -14.54
N GLU A 57 -4.00 1.00 -13.60
CA GLU A 57 -4.37 0.87 -12.18
C GLU A 57 -4.88 2.19 -11.60
N LEU A 58 -4.20 3.30 -11.90
CA LEU A 58 -4.63 4.63 -11.45
C LEU A 58 -5.94 5.05 -12.11
N CYS A 59 -6.19 4.64 -13.36
CA CYS A 59 -7.47 4.85 -14.02
C CYS A 59 -8.59 4.07 -13.32
N PHE A 60 -8.36 2.80 -13.02
CA PHE A 60 -9.31 1.94 -12.31
C PHE A 60 -9.62 2.45 -10.91
N ALA A 61 -8.61 2.89 -10.16
CA ALA A 61 -8.83 3.51 -8.86
C ALA A 61 -9.69 4.79 -8.94
N LYS A 62 -9.48 5.64 -9.96
CA LYS A 62 -10.30 6.86 -10.17
C LYS A 62 -11.78 6.57 -10.40
N VAL A 63 -12.11 5.41 -10.96
CA VAL A 63 -13.50 4.97 -11.17
C VAL A 63 -13.99 4.04 -10.07
N GLY A 64 -13.27 3.95 -8.95
CA GLY A 64 -13.70 3.27 -7.72
C GLY A 64 -13.37 1.79 -7.64
N VAL A 65 -12.55 1.25 -8.55
CA VAL A 65 -12.11 -0.16 -8.48
C VAL A 65 -11.13 -0.31 -7.32
N GLN A 66 -11.44 -1.24 -6.42
CA GLN A 66 -10.65 -1.55 -5.22
C GLN A 66 -9.57 -2.59 -5.51
N GLY A 67 -8.43 -2.51 -4.83
CA GLY A 67 -7.32 -3.46 -4.90
C GLY A 67 -6.13 -2.99 -5.76
N ALA A 68 -6.15 -1.75 -6.23
CA ALA A 68 -5.06 -1.17 -7.01
C ALA A 68 -3.77 -1.07 -6.18
N SER A 69 -3.87 -0.75 -4.88
CA SER A 69 -2.70 -0.66 -3.99
C SER A 69 -1.94 -2.00 -3.93
N ARG A 70 -2.67 -3.11 -3.79
CA ARG A 70 -2.10 -4.47 -3.78
C ARG A 70 -1.46 -4.85 -5.11
N SER A 71 -2.05 -4.43 -6.21
CA SER A 71 -1.51 -4.69 -7.56
C SER A 71 -0.24 -3.89 -7.84
N LEU A 72 -0.08 -2.73 -7.19
CA LEU A 72 1.10 -1.88 -7.29
C LEU A 72 2.24 -2.29 -6.34
N LEU A 73 1.97 -3.07 -5.28
CA LEU A 73 2.98 -3.43 -4.27
C LEU A 73 4.23 -4.06 -4.89
N GLY A 74 4.10 -5.03 -5.79
CA GLY A 74 5.25 -5.70 -6.39
C GLY A 74 6.18 -4.72 -7.13
N GLN A 75 5.61 -3.86 -7.97
CA GLN A 75 6.38 -2.84 -8.71
C GLN A 75 7.08 -1.86 -7.78
N MET A 76 6.42 -1.46 -6.68
CA MET A 76 6.98 -0.55 -5.68
C MET A 76 8.11 -1.21 -4.87
N ILE A 77 7.96 -2.48 -4.52
CA ILE A 77 9.00 -3.26 -3.81
C ILE A 77 10.25 -3.34 -4.68
N ASP A 78 10.09 -3.70 -5.96
CA ASP A 78 11.20 -3.80 -6.91
C ASP A 78 11.88 -2.43 -7.14
N ALA A 79 11.09 -1.36 -7.32
CA ALA A 79 11.63 -0.02 -7.58
C ALA A 79 12.39 0.58 -6.39
N LEU A 80 12.04 0.18 -5.17
CA LEU A 80 12.63 0.69 -3.92
C LEU A 80 13.62 -0.28 -3.27
N ASP A 81 13.90 -1.43 -3.92
CA ASP A 81 14.78 -2.49 -3.43
C ASP A 81 14.45 -2.93 -1.98
N LEU A 82 13.15 -3.12 -1.71
CA LEU A 82 12.66 -3.49 -0.38
C LEU A 82 12.61 -5.01 -0.16
N HIS A 83 13.44 -5.76 -0.88
CA HIS A 83 13.50 -7.21 -0.75
C HIS A 83 14.19 -7.61 0.55
N GLU A 84 13.67 -8.66 1.20
CA GLU A 84 14.38 -9.29 2.30
C GLU A 84 15.70 -9.92 1.84
N GLY A 85 16.73 -9.69 2.65
CA GLY A 85 17.99 -10.42 2.57
C GLY A 85 17.95 -11.69 3.42
N GLU A 86 19.11 -12.11 3.92
CA GLU A 86 19.21 -13.28 4.82
C GLU A 86 18.50 -13.07 6.16
N ILE A 87 18.41 -11.81 6.61
CA ILE A 87 17.76 -11.43 7.86
C ILE A 87 16.34 -10.98 7.52
N GLN A 88 15.35 -11.75 8.00
CA GLN A 88 13.93 -11.50 7.75
C GLN A 88 13.32 -10.47 8.72
N PHE A 89 13.73 -10.50 9.99
CA PHE A 89 13.28 -9.57 11.02
C PHE A 89 14.44 -8.77 11.55
N ARG A 90 14.23 -7.47 11.82
CA ARG A 90 15.22 -6.67 12.53
C ARG A 90 15.61 -7.35 13.85
N ARG A 91 16.91 -7.38 14.16
CA ARG A 91 17.41 -7.94 15.42
C ARG A 91 17.26 -6.93 16.56
N ALA A 92 17.07 -7.44 17.78
CA ALA A 92 17.25 -6.63 18.98
C ALA A 92 18.70 -6.13 19.07
N ALA A 93 18.90 -5.00 19.73
CA ALA A 93 20.17 -4.30 19.92
C ALA A 93 20.90 -3.93 18.62
N ASP A 94 20.15 -3.70 17.52
CA ASP A 94 20.66 -3.19 16.25
C ASP A 94 20.15 -1.75 16.01
N PRO A 95 20.82 -0.72 16.54
CA PRO A 95 20.41 0.67 16.37
C PRO A 95 20.50 1.14 14.91
N ASP A 96 21.42 0.59 14.13
CA ASP A 96 21.57 0.95 12.73
C ASP A 96 20.36 0.51 11.92
N ALA A 97 19.74 -0.64 12.27
CA ALA A 97 18.50 -1.07 11.65
C ALA A 97 17.32 -0.13 11.97
N LEU A 98 17.22 0.39 13.19
CA LEU A 98 16.18 1.37 13.55
C LEU A 98 16.29 2.64 12.69
N VAL A 99 17.51 3.12 12.46
CA VAL A 99 17.77 4.27 11.58
C VAL A 99 17.45 3.95 10.12
N ARG A 100 17.93 2.81 9.60
CA ARG A 100 17.67 2.37 8.21
C ARG A 100 16.17 2.23 7.95
N HIS A 101 15.43 1.68 8.90
CA HIS A 101 13.98 1.49 8.82
C HIS A 101 13.21 2.77 9.22
N ARG A 102 13.88 3.91 9.37
CA ARG A 102 13.27 5.20 9.71
C ARG A 102 12.30 5.11 10.89
N VAL A 103 12.61 4.26 11.88
CA VAL A 103 11.84 4.18 13.12
C VAL A 103 11.89 5.57 13.79
N PRO A 104 10.79 6.09 14.32
CA PRO A 104 10.82 7.35 15.05
C PRO A 104 11.78 7.28 16.25
N GLU A 105 12.67 8.27 16.39
CA GLU A 105 13.71 8.29 17.43
C GLU A 105 13.15 8.17 18.85
N ALA A 106 11.95 8.72 19.10
CA ALA A 106 11.24 8.61 20.36
C ALA A 106 11.01 7.14 20.80
N LEU A 107 11.01 6.20 19.85
CA LEU A 107 10.79 4.78 20.11
C LEU A 107 12.08 3.97 20.26
N TYR A 108 13.27 4.55 20.02
CA TYR A 108 14.53 3.80 19.99
C TYR A 108 14.82 3.08 21.29
N GLY A 109 14.57 3.72 22.44
CA GLY A 109 14.78 3.09 23.74
C GLY A 109 14.05 1.75 23.85
N LYS A 110 12.74 1.75 23.57
CA LYS A 110 11.89 0.56 23.71
C LYS A 110 12.10 -0.46 22.58
N LEU A 111 12.27 -0.01 21.35
CA LEU A 111 12.42 -0.89 20.20
C LEU A 111 13.84 -1.46 20.04
N SER A 112 14.85 -0.86 20.68
CA SER A 112 16.19 -1.45 20.74
C SER A 112 16.23 -2.76 21.51
N GLU A 113 15.30 -3.00 22.43
CA GLU A 113 15.24 -4.22 23.23
C GLU A 113 14.48 -5.36 22.54
N LEU A 114 13.75 -5.05 21.47
CA LEU A 114 12.87 -5.98 20.77
C LEU A 114 13.35 -6.22 19.34
N SER A 115 13.33 -7.48 18.91
CA SER A 115 13.38 -7.79 17.47
C SER A 115 12.06 -7.40 16.78
N GLY A 116 12.06 -7.35 15.45
CA GLY A 116 10.88 -6.96 14.66
C GLY A 116 9.67 -7.86 14.92
N ASP A 117 9.86 -9.17 15.04
CA ASP A 117 8.81 -10.14 15.37
C ASP A 117 8.22 -9.93 16.78
N GLN A 118 9.07 -9.62 17.76
CA GLN A 118 8.64 -9.29 19.12
C GLN A 118 7.89 -7.95 19.17
N ALA A 119 8.36 -6.96 18.41
CA ALA A 119 7.75 -5.65 18.30
C ALA A 119 6.33 -5.72 17.73
N ALA A 120 6.07 -6.64 16.79
CA ALA A 120 4.73 -6.87 16.26
C ALA A 120 3.75 -7.45 17.29
N GLY A 121 4.26 -8.20 18.27
CA GLY A 121 3.52 -8.92 19.30
C GLY A 121 3.23 -8.12 20.57
N VAL A 122 3.62 -6.85 20.66
CA VAL A 122 3.37 -6.03 21.85
C VAL A 122 1.86 -5.84 22.10
N ASP A 123 1.44 -5.79 23.36
CA ASP A 123 0.02 -5.63 23.70
C ASP A 123 -0.50 -4.19 23.44
N GLN A 124 -1.81 -3.98 23.67
CA GLN A 124 -2.43 -2.67 23.44
C GLN A 124 -1.90 -1.60 24.41
N GLU A 125 -1.61 -1.94 25.66
CA GLU A 125 -1.05 -0.99 26.62
C GLU A 125 0.33 -0.49 26.15
N ALA A 126 1.15 -1.38 25.59
CA ALA A 126 2.42 -1.00 25.00
C ALA A 126 2.25 -0.09 23.77
N ILE A 127 1.24 -0.34 22.92
CA ILE A 127 0.90 0.54 21.78
C ILE A 127 0.49 1.94 22.25
N ASP A 128 -0.39 2.03 23.25
CA ASP A 128 -0.88 3.30 23.77
C ASP A 128 0.29 4.13 24.33
N ASN A 129 1.21 3.48 25.06
CA ASN A 129 2.42 4.12 25.57
C ASN A 129 3.36 4.61 24.44
N LEU A 130 3.57 3.79 23.40
CA LEU A 130 4.36 4.21 22.23
C LEU A 130 3.74 5.43 21.54
N MET A 131 2.41 5.47 21.41
CA MET A 131 1.69 6.63 20.85
C MET A 131 1.82 7.88 21.72
N VAL A 132 1.83 7.73 23.04
CA VAL A 132 2.07 8.85 23.97
C VAL A 132 3.47 9.43 23.74
N ASP A 133 4.49 8.58 23.61
CA ASP A 133 5.86 9.02 23.38
C ASP A 133 6.02 9.71 22.02
N LEU A 134 5.40 9.15 20.97
CA LEU A 134 5.36 9.76 19.64
C LEU A 134 4.68 11.13 19.61
N ARG A 135 3.53 11.28 20.27
CA ARG A 135 2.81 12.57 20.35
C ARG A 135 3.55 13.61 21.19
N ARG A 136 4.46 13.20 22.07
CA ARG A 136 5.32 14.11 22.83
C ARG A 136 6.48 14.63 22.00
N SER A 137 6.99 13.85 21.04
CA SER A 137 8.11 14.26 20.19
C SER A 137 7.66 15.10 18.99
N GLU A 138 6.53 14.77 18.37
CA GLU A 138 6.09 15.44 17.14
C GLU A 138 5.05 16.54 17.33
N THR A 139 5.15 17.56 16.48
CA THR A 139 4.20 18.68 16.45
C THR A 139 3.01 18.35 15.54
N GLY A 140 2.12 17.49 16.03
CA GLY A 140 0.79 17.25 15.44
C GLY A 140 0.64 15.93 14.67
N ASP A 141 -0.61 15.46 14.58
CA ASP A 141 -0.93 14.12 14.08
C ASP A 141 -0.56 13.94 12.59
N ALA A 142 -0.54 15.00 11.78
CA ALA A 142 -0.13 14.93 10.37
C ALA A 142 1.37 14.62 10.22
N ALA A 143 2.24 15.27 10.99
CA ALA A 143 3.67 15.00 11.00
C ALA A 143 3.93 13.57 11.50
N LEU A 144 3.22 13.19 12.55
CA LEU A 144 3.28 11.85 13.11
C LEU A 144 2.85 10.77 12.09
N ALA A 145 1.74 10.98 11.37
CA ALA A 145 1.30 10.07 10.32
C ALA A 145 2.38 9.89 9.25
N ARG A 146 3.00 10.98 8.77
CA ARG A 146 4.10 10.91 7.80
C ARG A 146 5.29 10.11 8.32
N GLN A 147 5.67 10.32 9.58
CA GLN A 147 6.81 9.60 10.18
C GLN A 147 6.53 8.11 10.30
N ILE A 148 5.33 7.71 10.73
CA ILE A 148 4.96 6.28 10.83
C ILE A 148 4.82 5.66 9.43
N LEU A 149 4.30 6.41 8.44
CA LEU A 149 4.27 5.96 7.04
C LEU A 149 5.69 5.76 6.50
N ALA A 150 6.63 6.68 6.77
CA ALA A 150 8.02 6.52 6.36
C ALA A 150 8.66 5.26 6.96
N TRP A 151 8.40 4.97 8.24
CA TRP A 151 8.81 3.71 8.86
C TRP A 151 8.19 2.52 8.14
N LEU A 152 6.86 2.51 7.99
CA LEU A 152 6.12 1.42 7.32
C LEU A 152 6.65 1.14 5.90
N GLY A 153 7.00 2.19 5.15
CA GLY A 153 7.47 2.06 3.77
C GLY A 153 8.95 1.68 3.61
N THR A 154 9.68 1.48 4.71
CA THR A 154 11.07 0.97 4.69
C THR A 154 11.19 -0.45 5.21
N ALA A 155 10.11 -1.04 5.74
CA ALA A 155 10.10 -2.44 6.14
C ALA A 155 10.30 -3.34 4.91
N THR A 156 11.26 -4.26 5.00
CA THR A 156 11.56 -5.23 3.94
C THR A 156 10.45 -6.26 3.79
N TRP A 157 10.29 -6.80 2.58
CA TRP A 157 9.20 -7.70 2.22
C TRP A 157 9.65 -9.16 2.06
N PRO A 158 8.82 -10.14 2.47
CA PRO A 158 7.48 -9.98 3.05
C PRO A 158 7.37 -10.00 4.59
N ALA A 159 8.23 -10.72 5.30
CA ALA A 159 8.17 -10.95 6.74
C ALA A 159 8.15 -9.67 7.59
N GLU A 160 9.13 -8.77 7.47
CA GLU A 160 9.19 -7.56 8.32
C GLU A 160 8.00 -6.63 8.04
N ALA A 161 7.65 -6.44 6.77
CA ALA A 161 6.54 -5.62 6.34
C ALA A 161 5.18 -6.19 6.79
N ILE A 162 4.96 -7.50 6.75
CA ILE A 162 3.65 -8.12 7.05
C ILE A 162 3.49 -8.43 8.55
N ALA A 163 4.53 -8.94 9.21
CA ALA A 163 4.46 -9.52 10.54
C ALA A 163 5.45 -8.93 11.54
N GLY A 164 6.43 -8.14 11.12
CA GLY A 164 7.42 -7.50 12.00
C GLY A 164 7.09 -6.04 12.31
N ASP A 165 8.09 -5.17 12.19
CA ASP A 165 7.96 -3.72 12.38
C ASP A 165 6.80 -3.12 11.55
N GLY A 166 6.51 -3.64 10.36
CA GLY A 166 5.40 -3.17 9.53
C GLY A 166 4.03 -3.40 10.18
N GLN A 167 3.85 -4.50 10.92
CA GLN A 167 2.61 -4.73 11.69
C GLN A 167 2.48 -3.73 12.83
N LEU A 168 3.57 -3.45 13.55
CA LEU A 168 3.58 -2.45 14.61
C LEU A 168 3.25 -1.05 14.07
N ALA A 169 3.90 -0.63 12.99
CA ALA A 169 3.64 0.67 12.35
C ALA A 169 2.17 0.81 11.92
N ARG A 170 1.56 -0.23 11.34
CA ARG A 170 0.12 -0.22 11.01
C ARG A 170 -0.78 -0.09 12.24
N ARG A 171 -0.44 -0.76 13.35
CA ARG A 171 -1.19 -0.65 14.61
C ARG A 171 -1.10 0.74 15.22
N LEU A 172 0.05 1.42 15.08
CA LEU A 172 0.22 2.81 15.49
C LEU A 172 -0.58 3.77 14.59
N LEU A 173 -0.56 3.59 13.26
CA LEU A 173 -1.40 4.36 12.34
C LEU A 173 -2.89 4.22 12.67
N ALA A 174 -3.34 3.03 13.11
CA ALA A 174 -4.71 2.80 13.54
C ALA A 174 -5.11 3.54 14.83
N GLN A 175 -4.16 4.12 15.57
CA GLN A 175 -4.43 5.00 16.71
C GLN A 175 -4.62 6.47 16.32
N LEU A 176 -4.38 6.81 15.04
CA LEU A 176 -4.68 8.10 14.46
C LEU A 176 -6.08 8.07 13.83
N ASP A 177 -6.67 9.26 13.70
CA ASP A 177 -7.88 9.41 12.88
C ASP A 177 -7.55 9.05 11.42
N PRO A 178 -8.29 8.14 10.77
CA PRO A 178 -8.09 7.82 9.35
C PRO A 178 -8.09 9.06 8.45
N GLU A 179 -8.89 10.08 8.75
CA GLU A 179 -8.94 11.33 7.98
C GLU A 179 -7.59 12.06 7.99
N VAL A 180 -6.82 11.96 9.08
CA VAL A 180 -5.47 12.55 9.17
C VAL A 180 -4.53 11.85 8.22
N VAL A 181 -4.56 10.51 8.17
CA VAL A 181 -3.71 9.72 7.26
C VAL A 181 -4.08 10.03 5.82
N GLU A 182 -5.37 10.05 5.49
CA GLU A 182 -5.86 10.37 4.15
C GLU A 182 -5.46 11.78 3.69
N THR A 183 -5.52 12.76 4.59
CA THR A 183 -5.17 14.17 4.29
C THR A 183 -3.70 14.34 3.94
N VAL A 184 -2.80 13.53 4.50
CA VAL A 184 -1.36 13.65 4.18
C VAL A 184 -0.96 12.97 2.88
N LEU A 185 -1.69 11.95 2.41
CA LEU A 185 -1.34 11.15 1.22
C LEU A 185 -1.00 11.98 -0.04
N PRO A 186 -1.78 13.01 -0.43
CA PRO A 186 -1.49 13.81 -1.62
C PRO A 186 -0.18 14.62 -1.52
N SER A 187 0.30 14.85 -0.30
CA SER A 187 1.47 15.69 0.01
C SER A 187 2.74 14.90 0.29
N LEU A 188 2.69 13.57 0.21
CA LEU A 188 3.86 12.71 0.39
C LEU A 188 4.82 12.89 -0.79
N SER A 189 6.10 13.05 -0.47
CA SER A 189 7.14 13.33 -1.46
C SER A 189 8.32 12.38 -1.34
N GLU A 190 8.57 11.85 -0.14
CA GLU A 190 9.67 10.92 0.11
C GLU A 190 9.28 9.50 -0.33
N PRO A 191 10.16 8.74 -1.02
CA PRO A 191 9.86 7.39 -1.48
C PRO A 191 9.36 6.45 -0.36
N ALA A 192 9.98 6.53 0.81
CA ALA A 192 9.57 5.77 2.00
C ALA A 192 8.16 6.12 2.47
N GLU A 193 7.81 7.41 2.53
CA GLU A 193 6.45 7.84 2.89
C GLU A 193 5.42 7.32 1.88
N ILE A 194 5.74 7.44 0.58
CA ILE A 194 4.84 7.03 -0.51
C ILE A 194 4.61 5.52 -0.46
N MET A 195 5.67 4.72 -0.29
CA MET A 195 5.54 3.28 -0.11
C MET A 195 4.71 2.96 1.13
N GLY A 196 4.96 3.61 2.27
CA GLY A 196 4.15 3.46 3.47
C GLY A 196 2.67 3.74 3.22
N GLY A 197 2.35 4.77 2.44
CA GLY A 197 0.99 5.08 2.00
C GLY A 197 0.36 3.96 1.18
N VAL A 198 1.10 3.38 0.23
CA VAL A 198 0.64 2.23 -0.57
C VAL A 198 0.39 1.01 0.31
N VAL A 199 1.31 0.70 1.23
CA VAL A 199 1.18 -0.43 2.17
C VAL A 199 -0.01 -0.24 3.11
N TRP A 200 -0.18 0.97 3.65
CA TRP A 200 -1.33 1.30 4.50
C TRP A 200 -2.65 1.14 3.74
N ALA A 201 -2.73 1.65 2.51
CA ALA A 201 -3.91 1.53 1.65
C ALA A 201 -4.24 0.07 1.34
N ALA A 202 -3.23 -0.77 1.08
CA ALA A 202 -3.40 -2.20 0.80
C ALA A 202 -4.03 -3.01 1.95
N HIS A 203 -3.94 -2.48 3.18
CA HIS A 203 -4.55 -3.07 4.37
C HIS A 203 -5.92 -2.48 4.72
N GLN A 204 -6.39 -1.47 3.98
CA GLN A 204 -7.76 -0.96 4.13
C GLN A 204 -8.76 -1.85 3.37
N SER A 205 -10.03 -1.77 3.75
CA SER A 205 -11.13 -2.40 3.02
C SER A 205 -11.47 -1.66 1.72
N ILE A 206 -11.18 -0.36 1.67
CA ILE A 206 -11.37 0.55 0.54
C ILE A 206 -10.05 1.28 0.33
N ASP A 207 -9.40 1.09 -0.81
CA ASP A 207 -8.08 1.65 -1.12
C ASP A 207 -8.09 2.62 -2.31
N ALA A 208 -9.15 2.62 -3.12
CA ALA A 208 -9.21 3.41 -4.35
C ALA A 208 -8.97 4.93 -4.12
N PRO A 209 -9.60 5.61 -3.15
CA PRO A 209 -9.34 7.03 -2.89
C PRO A 209 -7.88 7.30 -2.52
N SER A 210 -7.29 6.44 -1.69
CA SER A 210 -5.89 6.54 -1.26
C SER A 210 -4.92 6.38 -2.43
N VAL A 211 -5.18 5.42 -3.32
CA VAL A 211 -4.38 5.21 -4.54
C VAL A 211 -4.50 6.39 -5.50
N VAL A 212 -5.70 6.97 -5.64
CA VAL A 212 -5.89 8.19 -6.44
C VAL A 212 -5.08 9.36 -5.86
N ALA A 213 -5.13 9.56 -4.54
CA ALA A 213 -4.36 10.59 -3.84
C ALA A 213 -2.84 10.42 -4.03
N LEU A 214 -2.35 9.18 -3.93
CA LEU A 214 -0.93 8.83 -4.09
C LEU A 214 -0.47 8.80 -5.55
N GLY A 215 -1.40 8.74 -6.51
CA GLY A 215 -1.10 8.48 -7.93
C GLY A 215 0.02 9.33 -8.54
N PRO A 216 0.02 10.67 -8.38
CA PRO A 216 1.11 11.51 -8.87
C PRO A 216 2.48 11.13 -8.28
N ALA A 217 2.52 10.76 -6.99
CA ALA A 217 3.75 10.40 -6.30
C ALA A 217 4.25 9.00 -6.71
N ILE A 218 3.34 8.03 -6.85
CA ILE A 218 3.65 6.68 -7.36
C ILE A 218 4.24 6.77 -8.78
N LYS A 219 3.67 7.59 -9.67
CA LYS A 219 4.21 7.82 -11.01
C LYS A 219 5.65 8.28 -10.99
N ARG A 220 6.05 9.17 -10.06
CA ARG A 220 7.43 9.64 -9.98
C ARG A 220 8.42 8.53 -9.59
N ILE A 221 7.98 7.49 -8.90
CA ILE A 221 8.82 6.37 -8.49
C ILE A 221 8.93 5.33 -9.61
N LEU A 222 7.83 5.06 -10.31
CA LEU A 222 7.72 3.95 -11.27
C LEU A 222 7.89 4.35 -12.75
N SER A 223 8.14 5.63 -13.05
CA SER A 223 8.42 6.13 -14.42
C SER A 223 9.91 6.37 -14.62
#